data_AF-A0A9D6S8F8-F1
#
_entry.id   AF-A0A9D6S8F8-F1
#
_cell.length_a   1.000
_cell.length_b   1.000
_cell.length_c   1.000
_cell.angle_alpha   90.00
_cell.angle_beta   90.00
_cell.angle_gamma   90.00
#
_symmetry.space_group_name_H-M   'P 1'
#
loop_
_entity.id
_entity.type
_entity.pdbx_description
1 polymer ?
#
loop_
_entity_poly.entity_id
_entity_poly.type
_entity_poly.pdbx_seq_one_letter_code
_entity_poly.pdbx_strand_id
1 'polypeptide(L)'
;MAKFKAYNDPFVCGHCGKSVEPIKFGGSYRNHCPFCLWSKHVDADVPGDRANSCQGLMEPTSVFTRRTGEYVLVHHCTKCGFERYNRIAGDDDFDLVTRLSTNGVK
;
A
#
# COMPACT_ATOMS: atom_id res chain seq x y z
N MET A 1 -10.61 -16.83 -14.40
CA MET A 1 -10.37 -15.89 -13.27
C MET A 1 -8.87 -15.78 -13.06
N ALA A 2 -8.29 -14.60 -13.26
CA ALA A 2 -6.86 -14.41 -13.00
C ALA A 2 -6.59 -14.50 -11.50
N LYS A 3 -5.55 -15.24 -11.11
CA LYS A 3 -5.16 -15.43 -9.71
C LYS A 3 -4.34 -14.22 -9.26
N PHE A 4 -4.57 -13.79 -8.02
CA PHE A 4 -3.69 -12.87 -7.28
C PHE A 4 -2.22 -13.25 -7.50
N LYS A 5 -1.39 -12.28 -7.91
CA LYS A 5 0.07 -12.47 -8.00
C LYS A 5 0.73 -11.68 -6.88
N ALA A 6 1.37 -12.40 -5.96
CA ALA A 6 2.17 -11.79 -4.92
C ALA A 6 3.41 -11.14 -5.55
N TYR A 7 3.53 -9.83 -5.47
CA TYR A 7 4.70 -9.08 -5.92
C TYR A 7 5.41 -8.50 -4.70
N ASN A 8 6.64 -8.96 -4.47
CA ASN A 8 7.49 -8.54 -3.36
C ASN A 8 8.89 -8.15 -3.85
N ASP A 9 8.99 -7.67 -5.09
CA ASP A 9 10.26 -7.27 -5.67
C ASP A 9 10.70 -5.90 -5.13
N PRO A 10 12.02 -5.64 -5.05
CA PRO A 10 12.51 -4.32 -4.66
C PRO A 10 12.03 -3.25 -5.63
N PHE A 11 11.81 -2.04 -5.13
CA PHE A 11 11.45 -0.89 -5.95
C PHE A 11 11.95 0.43 -5.36
N VAL A 12 12.05 1.45 -6.20
CA VAL A 12 12.30 2.83 -5.75
C VAL A 12 10.97 3.54 -5.56
N CYS A 13 10.74 4.09 -4.37
CA CYS A 13 9.51 4.82 -4.08
C CYS A 13 9.40 6.08 -4.95
N GLY A 14 8.32 6.19 -5.72
CA GLY A 14 8.09 7.36 -6.58
C GLY A 14 7.72 8.64 -5.82
N HIS A 15 7.45 8.58 -4.51
CA HIS A 15 7.16 9.75 -3.68
C HIS A 15 8.40 10.26 -2.92
N CYS A 16 9.06 9.40 -2.13
CA CYS A 16 10.20 9.81 -1.30
C CYS A 16 11.58 9.42 -1.85
N GLY A 17 11.64 8.68 -2.96
CA GLY A 17 12.90 8.29 -3.62
C GLY A 17 13.71 7.18 -2.91
N LYS A 18 13.26 6.68 -1.75
CA LYS A 18 13.96 5.60 -1.03
C LYS A 18 13.85 4.26 -1.79
N SER A 19 14.93 3.49 -1.76
CA SER A 19 14.92 2.07 -2.17
C SER A 19 14.19 1.24 -1.11
N VAL A 20 13.24 0.44 -1.57
CA VAL A 20 12.41 -0.42 -0.74
C VAL A 20 12.78 -1.86 -1.06
N GLU A 21 13.24 -2.56 -0.03
CA GLU A 21 13.58 -3.98 -0.11
C GLU A 21 12.32 -4.87 -0.01
N PRO A 22 12.40 -6.12 -0.50
CA PRO A 22 11.38 -7.14 -0.27
C PRO A 22 11.09 -7.34 1.22
N ILE A 23 9.83 -7.59 1.55
CA ILE A 23 9.44 -8.04 2.89
C ILE A 23 10.16 -9.35 3.20
N LYS A 24 10.92 -9.39 4.30
CA LYS A 24 11.66 -10.59 4.74
C LYS A 24 10.85 -11.49 5.67
N PHE A 25 9.91 -10.92 6.44
CA PHE A 25 9.12 -11.64 7.44
C PHE A 25 7.70 -11.06 7.53
N GLY A 26 6.70 -11.90 7.78
CA GLY A 26 5.34 -11.46 8.13
C GLY A 26 4.47 -10.93 6.97
N GLY A 27 4.86 -11.13 5.71
CA GLY A 27 4.08 -10.73 4.54
C GLY A 27 4.61 -11.35 3.25
N SER A 28 3.79 -11.39 2.20
CA SER A 28 4.17 -11.98 0.90
C SER A 28 4.11 -11.00 -0.28
N TYR A 29 3.64 -9.77 -0.07
CA TYR A 29 3.56 -8.75 -1.10
C TYR A 29 3.53 -7.35 -0.49
N ARG A 30 4.06 -6.38 -1.23
CA ARG A 30 4.14 -4.97 -0.85
C ARG A 30 3.67 -4.09 -1.99
N ASN A 31 2.80 -3.13 -1.67
CA ASN A 31 2.33 -2.14 -2.64
C ASN A 31 2.66 -0.69 -2.21
N HIS A 32 3.13 -0.47 -0.99
CA HIS A 32 3.49 0.84 -0.48
C HIS A 32 4.92 0.86 0.08
N CYS A 33 5.48 2.05 0.14
CA CYS A 33 6.79 2.28 0.75
C CYS A 33 6.67 2.23 2.29
N PRO A 34 7.49 1.46 3.01
CA PRO A 34 7.42 1.40 4.47
C PRO A 34 7.82 2.72 5.15
N PHE A 35 8.58 3.57 4.45
CA PHE A 35 9.13 4.82 4.99
C PHE A 35 8.24 6.05 4.79
N CYS A 36 7.20 5.95 3.96
CA CYS A 36 6.29 7.07 3.71
C CYS A 36 4.84 6.65 3.46
N LEU A 37 4.57 5.34 3.38
CA LEU A 37 3.26 4.73 3.15
C LEU A 37 2.61 5.01 1.79
N TRP A 38 3.27 5.77 0.91
CA TRP A 38 2.81 6.00 -0.45
C TRP A 38 2.92 4.75 -1.30
N SER A 39 1.93 4.56 -2.16
CA SER A 39 1.84 3.47 -3.13
C SER A 39 1.88 4.02 -4.56
N LYS A 40 1.84 3.12 -5.56
CA LYS A 40 1.74 3.48 -6.98
C LYS A 40 0.62 2.67 -7.61
N HIS A 41 -0.23 3.33 -8.39
CA HIS A 41 -1.36 2.72 -9.06
C HIS A 41 -0.90 1.91 -10.28
N VAL A 42 -0.32 0.75 -10.01
CA VAL A 42 0.21 -0.17 -11.03
C VAL A 42 -0.76 -1.29 -11.35
N ASP A 43 -1.62 -1.66 -10.42
CA ASP A 43 -2.57 -2.76 -10.59
C ASP A 43 -3.88 -2.26 -11.19
N ALA A 44 -4.42 -2.96 -12.19
CA ALA A 44 -5.72 -2.67 -12.81
C ALA A 44 -6.82 -3.36 -12.00
N ASP A 45 -7.52 -4.33 -12.60
CA ASP A 45 -8.63 -5.02 -11.95
C ASP A 45 -8.16 -6.18 -11.05
N VAL A 46 -6.95 -6.68 -11.25
CA VAL A 46 -6.42 -7.85 -10.55
C VAL A 46 -5.20 -7.44 -9.74
N PRO A 47 -5.19 -7.64 -8.41
CA PRO A 47 -4.02 -7.33 -7.61
C PRO A 47 -2.77 -8.10 -8.08
N GLY A 48 -1.69 -7.36 -8.32
CA GLY A 48 -0.43 -7.87 -8.85
C GLY A 48 -0.38 -8.06 -10.37
N ASP A 49 -1.40 -7.65 -11.14
CA ASP A 49 -1.34 -7.69 -12.61
C ASP A 49 -0.36 -6.66 -13.19
N ARG A 50 -0.06 -5.59 -12.44
CA ARG A 50 0.75 -4.46 -12.87
C ARG A 50 0.35 -3.89 -14.24
N ALA A 51 -0.93 -4.02 -14.61
CA ALA A 51 -1.43 -3.70 -15.95
C ALA A 51 -2.05 -2.30 -16.07
N ASN A 52 -2.04 -1.50 -14.99
CA ASN A 52 -2.70 -0.20 -14.97
C ASN A 52 -1.87 0.88 -15.67
N SER A 53 -2.47 1.50 -16.68
CA SER A 53 -1.88 2.61 -17.44
C SER A 53 -1.88 3.94 -16.66
N CYS A 54 -2.60 4.03 -15.52
CA CYS A 54 -2.64 5.22 -14.69
C CYS A 54 -1.24 5.56 -14.17
N GLN A 55 -0.59 4.59 -13.50
CA GLN A 55 0.74 4.72 -12.90
C GLN A 55 0.90 5.90 -11.93
N GLY A 56 -0.21 6.52 -11.50
CA GLY A 56 -0.22 7.65 -10.58
C GLY A 56 0.26 7.24 -9.20
N LEU A 57 0.83 8.19 -8.47
CA LEU A 57 1.11 8.00 -7.05
C LEU A 57 -0.20 7.84 -6.28
N MET A 58 -0.18 7.00 -5.25
CA MET A 58 -1.33 6.83 -4.37
C MET A 58 -0.97 7.29 -2.96
N GLU A 59 -1.67 8.32 -2.53
CA GLU A 59 -1.51 8.93 -1.21
C GLU A 59 -2.17 8.05 -0.15
N PRO A 60 -1.52 7.79 0.99
CA PRO A 60 -2.17 7.16 2.13
C PRO A 60 -3.05 8.19 2.84
N THR A 61 -4.37 8.07 2.72
CA THR A 61 -5.33 9.08 3.21
C THR A 61 -5.88 8.78 4.59
N SER A 62 -5.96 7.51 4.97
CA SER A 62 -6.42 7.08 6.29
C SER A 62 -5.98 5.66 6.62
N VAL A 63 -6.18 5.24 7.87
CA VAL A 63 -6.03 3.85 8.31
C VAL A 63 -7.27 3.42 9.09
N PHE A 64 -7.67 2.16 8.94
CA PHE A 64 -8.67 1.54 9.80
C PHE A 64 -8.17 0.19 10.32
N THR A 65 -8.73 -0.24 11.45
CA THR A 65 -8.38 -1.53 12.07
C THR A 65 -9.50 -2.53 11.80
N ARG A 66 -9.15 -3.71 11.28
CA ARG A 66 -10.10 -4.82 11.13
C ARG A 66 -10.43 -5.41 12.50
N ARG A 67 -11.53 -6.16 12.59
CA ARG A 67 -11.88 -6.95 13.80
C ARG A 67 -10.78 -7.94 14.22
N THR A 68 -9.92 -8.34 13.29
CA THR A 68 -8.74 -9.19 13.53
C THR A 68 -7.58 -8.46 14.21
N GLY A 69 -7.67 -7.14 14.41
CA GLY A 69 -6.59 -6.29 14.92
C GLY A 69 -5.62 -5.79 13.85
N GLU A 70 -5.83 -6.16 12.58
CA GLU A 70 -4.95 -5.76 11.47
C GLU A 70 -5.23 -4.32 11.02
N TYR A 71 -4.19 -3.50 10.95
CA TYR A 71 -4.25 -2.16 10.38
C TYR A 71 -4.24 -2.22 8.85
N VAL A 72 -5.10 -1.41 8.24
CA VAL A 72 -5.29 -1.34 6.79
C VAL A 72 -5.22 0.11 6.35
N LEU A 73 -4.26 0.41 5.48
CA LEU A 73 -4.13 1.70 4.83
C LEU A 73 -5.19 1.85 3.75
N VAL A 74 -5.74 3.05 3.67
CA VAL A 74 -6.53 3.54 2.55
C VAL A 74 -5.64 4.38 1.67
N HIS A 75 -5.52 3.99 0.41
CA HIS A 75 -4.73 4.67 -0.60
C HIS A 75 -5.64 5.30 -1.64
N HIS A 76 -5.43 6.58 -1.95
CA HIS A 76 -6.16 7.30 -2.98
C HIS A 76 -5.22 7.71 -4.12
N CYS A 77 -5.54 7.34 -5.36
CA CYS A 77 -4.73 7.71 -6.52
C CYS A 77 -4.88 9.19 -6.85
N THR A 78 -3.77 9.92 -6.82
CA THR A 78 -3.74 11.38 -7.08
C THR A 78 -4.04 11.75 -8.54
N LYS A 79 -4.04 10.77 -9.46
CA LYS A 79 -4.28 10.98 -10.89
C LYS A 79 -5.70 10.65 -11.34
N CYS A 80 -6.30 9.57 -10.81
CA CYS A 80 -7.61 9.10 -11.27
C CYS A 80 -8.65 8.94 -10.16
N GLY A 81 -8.30 9.19 -8.91
CA GLY A 81 -9.22 9.11 -7.77
C GLY A 81 -9.55 7.70 -7.29
N PHE A 82 -8.93 6.66 -7.87
CA PHE A 82 -9.18 5.28 -7.44
C PHE A 82 -8.69 5.05 -6.01
N GLU A 83 -9.52 4.37 -5.21
CA GLU A 83 -9.20 3.99 -3.84
C GLU A 83 -8.85 2.51 -3.71
N ARG A 84 -7.86 2.21 -2.86
CA ARG A 84 -7.43 0.84 -2.58
C ARG A 84 -7.09 0.65 -1.12
N TYR A 85 -7.28 -0.58 -0.65
CA TYR A 85 -6.97 -0.97 0.73
C TYR A 85 -5.83 -1.97 0.78
N ASN A 86 -4.79 -1.67 1.56
CA ASN A 86 -3.63 -2.55 1.74
C ASN A 86 -3.34 -2.74 3.22
N ARG A 87 -3.07 -3.99 3.64
CA ARG A 87 -2.62 -4.26 5.01
C ARG A 87 -1.22 -3.69 5.21
N ILE A 88 -0.93 -3.21 6.41
CA ILE A 88 0.45 -2.85 6.77
C ILE A 88 1.34 -4.11 6.82
N ALA A 89 2.62 -3.94 6.55
CA ALA A 89 3.67 -4.92 6.75
C ALA A 89 4.35 -4.70 8.13
N GLY A 90 5.07 -5.72 8.62
CA GLY A 90 5.70 -5.68 9.94
C GLY A 90 6.87 -4.68 10.06
N ASP A 91 7.37 -4.17 8.94
CA ASP A 91 8.46 -3.19 8.84
C ASP A 91 7.99 -1.82 8.36
N ASP A 92 6.68 -1.57 8.32
CA ASP A 92 6.15 -0.23 8.09
C ASP A 92 6.41 0.67 9.30
N ASP A 93 6.69 1.96 9.03
CA ASP A 93 6.83 2.96 10.08
C ASP A 93 5.48 3.22 10.77
N PHE A 94 5.33 2.66 11.98
CA PHE A 94 4.08 2.69 12.72
C PHE A 94 3.70 4.10 13.22
N ASP A 95 4.68 5.00 13.38
CA ASP A 95 4.39 6.41 13.71
C ASP A 95 3.66 7.10 12.55
N LEU A 96 4.00 6.74 11.31
CA LEU A 96 3.28 7.24 10.13
C LEU A 96 1.87 6.64 10.05
N VAL A 97 1.72 5.35 10.36
CA VAL A 97 0.42 4.67 10.36
C VAL A 97 -0.53 5.32 11.37
N THR A 98 -0.06 5.57 12.60
CA THR A 98 -0.88 6.16 13.66
C THR A 98 -1.28 7.61 13.36
N ARG A 99 -0.43 8.39 12.69
CA ARG A 99 -0.77 9.77 12.24
C ARG A 99 -1.92 9.81 11.22
N LEU A 100 -2.13 8.73 10.47
CA LEU A 100 -3.26 8.59 9.54
C LEU A 100 -4.55 8.13 10.24
N SER A 101 -4.47 7.75 11.52
CA SER A 101 -5.60 7.23 12.27
C SER A 101 -6.43 8.39 12.82
N THR A 102 -7.43 8.81 12.07
CA THR A 102 -8.49 9.68 12.59
C THR A 102 -9.60 8.81 13.18
N ASN A 103 -9.52 8.50 14.49
CA ASN A 103 -10.57 7.91 15.35
C ASN A 103 -11.83 7.33 14.65
N GLY A 104 -11.66 6.29 13.83
CA GLY A 104 -12.74 5.70 13.05
C GLY A 104 -12.54 4.20 12.90
N VAL A 105 -13.11 3.43 13.82
CA VAL A 105 -13.23 1.98 13.68
C VAL A 105 -14.36 1.71 12.68
N LYS A 106 -14.07 1.05 11.56
CA LYS A 106 -15.09 0.53 10.62
C LYS A 106 -15.44 -0.91 10.93
#